data_AF-A0A9E4H4L9-F1
#
_entry.id   AF-A0A9E4H4L9-F1
#
_cell.length_a   1.000
_cell.length_b   1.000
_cell.length_c   1.000
_cell.angle_alpha   90.00
_cell.angle_beta   90.00
_cell.angle_gamma   90.00
#
_symmetry.space_group_name_H-M   'P 1'
#
loop_
_entity.id
_entity.type
_entity.pdbx_description
1 polymer ?
#
loop_
_entity_poly.entity_id
_entity_poly.type
_entity_poly.pdbx_seq_one_letter_code
_entity_poly.pdbx_strand_id
1 'polypeptide(L)'
;MWVVVLSVSYVYYCEFNGISTHLPESMMVRLPDEVIGALTLPNFSLWRTGMFWEAAVTLTLVASIESLLSVKGVERLDPKRRRVNVNKDLRAMGLGTMISGALGGLM
;
A
#
# COMPACT_ATOMS: atom_id res chain seq x y z
N MET A 1 1.62 -3.69 7.69
CA MET A 1 0.94 -4.86 8.31
C MET A 1 1.33 -5.03 9.78
N TRP A 2 2.61 -5.17 10.11
CA TRP A 2 3.09 -5.29 11.51
C TRP A 2 2.75 -4.09 12.40
N VAL A 3 2.78 -2.88 11.86
CA VAL A 3 2.42 -1.66 12.61
C VAL A 3 0.95 -1.69 13.06
N VAL A 4 0.05 -2.21 12.23
CA VAL A 4 -1.38 -2.33 12.57
C VAL A 4 -1.59 -3.40 13.64
N VAL A 5 -0.90 -4.53 13.53
CA VAL A 5 -0.96 -5.59 14.55
C VAL A 5 -0.46 -5.05 15.89
N LEU A 6 0.69 -4.37 15.89
CA LEU A 6 1.27 -3.77 17.11
C LEU A 6 0.38 -2.67 17.69
N SER A 7 -0.21 -1.79 16.87
CA SER A 7 -1.08 -0.72 17.35
C SER A 7 -2.37 -1.27 17.95
N VAL A 8 -2.99 -2.28 17.31
CA VAL A 8 -4.23 -2.90 17.81
C VAL A 8 -3.95 -3.70 19.09
N SER A 9 -2.87 -4.46 19.15
CA SER A 9 -2.47 -5.18 20.37
C SER A 9 -2.14 -4.23 21.53
N TYR A 10 -1.51 -3.09 21.25
CA TYR A 10 -1.22 -2.08 22.27
C TYR A 10 -2.49 -1.45 22.86
N VAL A 11 -3.47 -1.11 22.01
CA VAL A 11 -4.76 -0.57 22.46
C VAL A 11 -5.49 -1.57 23.37
N TYR A 12 -5.52 -2.85 23.00
CA TYR A 12 -6.17 -3.89 23.79
C TYR A 12 -5.47 -4.11 25.14
N TYR A 13 -4.14 -3.97 25.18
CA TYR A 13 -3.36 -4.03 26.42
C TYR A 13 -3.66 -2.84 27.34
N CYS A 14 -3.81 -1.63 26.80
CA CYS A 14 -4.19 -0.45 27.58
C CYS A 14 -5.62 -0.55 28.15
N GLU A 15 -6.55 -1.12 27.37
CA GLU A 15 -7.93 -1.38 27.81
C GLU A 15 -7.97 -2.42 28.95
N PHE A 16 -7.17 -3.48 28.86
CA PHE A 16 -7.02 -4.47 29.93
C PHE A 16 -6.44 -3.90 31.24
N ASN A 17 -5.57 -2.88 31.15
CA ASN A 17 -5.00 -2.18 32.30
C ASN A 17 -5.87 -1.03 32.82
N GLY A 18 -7.09 -0.85 32.29
CA GLY A 18 -8.04 0.17 32.73
C GLY A 18 -7.64 1.60 32.40
N ILE A 19 -6.69 1.80 31.46
CA ILE A 19 -6.29 3.12 30.99
C ILE A 19 -7.25 3.51 29.87
N SER A 20 -8.31 4.24 30.22
CA SER A 20 -9.33 4.68 29.27
C SER A 20 -8.73 5.61 28.23
N THR A 21 -8.36 5.04 27.08
CA THR A 21 -7.86 5.80 25.94
C THR A 21 -9.07 6.31 25.17
N HIS A 22 -9.81 7.25 25.78
CA HIS A 22 -10.83 7.99 25.06
C HIS A 22 -10.10 8.90 24.08
N LEU A 23 -9.96 8.48 22.82
CA LEU A 23 -9.42 9.35 21.79
C LEU A 23 -10.36 10.56 21.67
N PRO A 24 -9.85 11.80 21.69
CA PRO A 24 -10.67 12.97 21.44
C PRO A 24 -11.33 12.82 20.07
N GLU A 25 -12.59 13.19 19.97
CA GLU A 25 -13.45 13.02 18.77
C GLU A 25 -12.84 13.69 17.52
N SER A 26 -11.91 14.62 17.70
CA SER A 26 -11.11 15.27 16.65
C SER A 26 -10.04 14.39 15.99
N MET A 27 -9.64 13.27 16.61
CA MET A 27 -8.72 12.27 16.04
C MET A 27 -9.44 11.06 15.45
N MET A 28 -10.77 11.02 15.49
CA MET A 28 -11.54 9.96 14.85
C MET A 28 -11.56 10.19 13.34
N VAL A 29 -11.10 9.20 12.58
CA VAL A 29 -11.24 9.19 11.12
C VAL A 29 -12.73 9.15 10.82
N ARG A 30 -13.27 10.24 10.27
CA ARG A 30 -14.66 10.29 9.82
C ARG A 30 -14.77 9.51 8.51
N LEU A 31 -15.34 8.31 8.57
CA LEU A 31 -15.68 7.56 7.37
C LEU A 31 -16.88 8.25 6.72
N PRO A 32 -16.81 8.65 5.45
CA PRO A 32 -17.97 9.14 4.72
C PRO A 32 -19.01 8.02 4.60
N ASP A 33 -20.29 8.35 4.82
CA ASP A 33 -21.41 7.40 4.74
C ASP A 33 -21.59 6.80 3.33
N GLU A 34 -21.04 7.47 2.32
CA GLU A 34 -21.00 7.00 0.93
C GLU A 34 -19.57 6.69 0.48
N VAL A 35 -19.27 5.39 0.40
CA VAL A 35 -18.00 4.83 -0.10
C VAL A 35 -17.65 5.32 -1.50
N ILE A 36 -18.66 5.70 -2.29
CA ILE A 36 -18.52 6.20 -3.67
C ILE A 36 -18.15 7.69 -3.68
N GLY A 37 -18.62 8.49 -2.72
CA GLY A 37 -18.24 9.89 -2.58
C GLY A 37 -16.82 10.08 -2.02
N ALA A 38 -16.25 9.04 -1.42
CA ALA A 38 -14.88 8.99 -0.93
C ALA A 38 -13.83 8.75 -2.02
N LEU A 39 -14.26 8.33 -3.22
CA LEU A 39 -13.37 8.11 -4.36
C LEU A 39 -12.83 9.45 -4.85
N THR A 40 -11.61 9.77 -4.44
CA THR A 40 -10.89 10.93 -4.95
C THR A 40 -10.44 10.63 -6.38
N LEU A 41 -11.02 11.34 -7.35
CA LEU A 41 -10.63 11.16 -8.75
C LEU A 41 -9.16 11.58 -8.96
N PRO A 42 -8.41 10.89 -9.83
CA PRO A 42 -7.02 11.21 -10.09
C PRO A 42 -6.88 12.63 -10.65
N ASN A 43 -6.11 13.47 -9.95
CA ASN A 43 -5.82 14.83 -10.38
C ASN A 43 -4.51 14.86 -11.19
N PHE A 44 -4.64 15.05 -12.51
CA PHE A 44 -3.50 15.09 -13.43
C PHE A 44 -2.78 16.45 -13.51
N SER A 45 -3.10 17.42 -12.65
CA SER A 45 -2.50 18.77 -12.71
C SER A 45 -0.96 18.74 -12.67
N LEU A 46 -0.38 17.78 -11.95
CA LEU A 46 1.06 17.69 -11.69
C LEU A 46 1.86 16.90 -12.75
N TRP A 47 1.21 16.31 -13.75
CA TRP A 47 1.89 15.48 -14.77
C TRP A 47 2.99 16.20 -15.58
N ARG A 48 2.93 17.54 -15.65
CA ARG A 48 3.92 18.38 -16.34
C ARG A 48 5.07 18.83 -15.42
N THR A 49 5.00 18.53 -14.13
CA THR A 49 6.01 18.93 -13.15
C THR A 49 7.14 17.90 -13.09
N GLY A 50 8.40 18.34 -13.02
CA GLY A 50 9.55 17.44 -12.90
C GLY A 50 9.50 16.53 -11.66
N MET A 51 8.98 17.05 -10.54
CA MET A 51 8.79 16.31 -9.29
C MET A 51 7.90 15.06 -9.45
N PHE A 52 6.90 15.12 -10.34
CA PHE A 52 6.03 13.97 -10.61
C PHE A 52 6.83 12.81 -11.22
N TRP A 53 7.65 13.10 -12.22
CA TRP A 53 8.45 12.09 -12.90
C TRP A 53 9.57 11.54 -12.02
N GLU A 54 10.19 12.38 -11.19
CA GLU A 54 11.18 11.96 -10.20
C GLU A 54 10.59 10.94 -9.20
N ALA A 55 9.43 11.27 -8.62
CA ALA A 55 8.73 10.38 -7.71
C ALA A 55 8.28 9.08 -8.42
N ALA A 56 7.72 9.19 -9.62
CA ALA A 56 7.24 8.04 -10.39
C ALA A 56 8.37 7.05 -10.73
N VAL A 57 9.54 7.56 -11.17
CA VAL A 57 10.71 6.73 -11.49
C VAL A 57 11.27 6.07 -10.23
N THR A 58 11.40 6.84 -9.14
CA THR A 58 11.90 6.32 -7.86
C THR A 58 11.02 5.20 -7.34
N LEU A 59 9.70 5.42 -7.32
CA LEU A 59 8.74 4.43 -6.83
C LEU A 59 8.74 3.17 -7.70
N THR A 60 8.75 3.33 -9.03
CA THR A 60 8.81 2.21 -9.98
C THR A 60 10.07 1.37 -9.78
N LEU A 61 11.22 2.00 -9.54
CA LEU A 61 12.47 1.31 -9.28
C LEU A 61 12.44 0.53 -7.96
N VAL A 62 12.02 1.17 -6.87
CA VAL A 62 11.91 0.53 -5.55
C VAL A 62 10.97 -0.68 -5.62
N ALA A 63 9.79 -0.49 -6.20
CA ALA A 63 8.79 -1.54 -6.35
C ALA A 63 9.27 -2.71 -7.23
N SER A 64 10.01 -2.42 -8.31
CA SER A 64 10.61 -3.46 -9.16
C SER A 64 11.67 -4.28 -8.42
N ILE A 65 12.52 -3.63 -7.62
CA ILE A 65 13.54 -4.31 -6.80
C ILE A 65 12.89 -5.18 -5.74
N GLU A 66 11.85 -4.68 -5.07
CA GLU A 66 11.11 -5.42 -4.05
C GLU A 66 10.45 -6.67 -4.64
N SER A 67 9.73 -6.55 -5.76
CA SER A 67 9.13 -7.68 -6.46
C SER A 67 10.18 -8.72 -6.87
N LEU A 68 11.30 -8.28 -7.48
CA LEU A 68 12.40 -9.18 -7.86
C LEU A 68 13.02 -9.90 -6.66
N LEU A 69 13.19 -9.20 -5.54
CA LEU A 69 13.77 -9.78 -4.32
C LEU A 69 12.81 -10.80 -3.69
N SER A 70 11.51 -10.48 -3.67
CA SER A 70 10.45 -11.38 -3.20
C SER A 70 10.40 -12.66 -4.04
N VAL A 71 10.40 -12.53 -5.38
CA VAL A 71 10.44 -13.67 -6.30
C VAL A 71 11.68 -14.54 -6.05
N LYS A 72 12.88 -13.94 -5.92
CA LYS A 72 14.11 -14.70 -5.62
C LYS A 72 14.08 -15.38 -4.25
N GLY A 73 13.47 -14.75 -3.25
CA GLY A 73 13.28 -15.33 -1.93
C GLY A 73 12.37 -16.56 -1.99
N VAL A 74 11.23 -16.43 -2.67
CA VAL A 74 10.28 -17.52 -2.88
C VAL A 74 10.89 -18.66 -3.70
N GLU A 75 11.64 -18.37 -4.77
CA GLU A 75 12.36 -19.39 -5.56
C GLU A 75 13.40 -20.16 -4.74
N ARG A 76 14.04 -19.52 -3.75
CA ARG A 76 14.97 -20.18 -2.82
C ARG A 76 14.26 -21.07 -1.81
N LEU A 77 13.06 -20.69 -1.38
CA LEU A 77 12.24 -21.44 -0.43
C LEU A 77 11.42 -22.55 -1.10
N ASP A 78 11.16 -22.46 -2.41
CA ASP A 78 10.38 -23.45 -3.15
C ASP A 78 11.18 -24.75 -3.38
N PRO A 79 10.80 -25.87 -2.72
CA PRO A 79 11.46 -27.16 -2.91
C PRO A 79 11.31 -27.71 -4.34
N LYS A 80 10.35 -27.20 -5.13
CA LYS A 80 10.12 -27.61 -6.53
C LYS A 80 10.86 -26.73 -7.55
N ARG A 81 11.62 -25.71 -7.13
CA ARG A 81 12.45 -24.80 -7.97
C ARG A 81 11.75 -24.36 -9.27
N ARG A 82 10.48 -23.96 -9.20
CA ARG A 82 9.78 -23.49 -10.39
C ARG A 82 10.29 -22.10 -10.75
N ARG A 83 10.66 -21.91 -12.01
CA ARG A 83 11.04 -20.59 -12.54
C ARG A 83 9.79 -19.72 -12.61
N VAL A 84 9.81 -18.57 -11.95
CA VAL A 84 8.72 -17.60 -12.04
C VAL A 84 8.89 -16.73 -13.29
N ASN A 85 7.80 -16.48 -14.00
CA ASN A 85 7.82 -15.57 -15.15
C ASN A 85 7.73 -14.11 -14.67
N VAL A 86 8.89 -13.50 -14.42
CA VAL A 86 9.04 -12.13 -13.94
C VAL A 86 8.33 -11.10 -14.83
N ASN A 87 8.33 -11.29 -16.15
CA ASN A 87 7.66 -10.36 -17.08
C ASN A 87 6.13 -10.36 -16.92
N LYS A 88 5.56 -11.51 -16.57
CA LYS A 88 4.11 -11.63 -16.31
C LYS A 88 3.74 -10.97 -14.98
N ASP A 89 4.60 -11.08 -13.97
CA ASP A 89 4.42 -10.47 -12.66
C ASP A 89 4.49 -8.94 -12.74
N LEU A 90 5.52 -8.40 -13.42
CA LEU A 90 5.67 -6.95 -13.63
C LEU A 90 4.47 -6.33 -14.37
N ARG A 91 3.93 -7.02 -15.39
CA ARG A 91 2.73 -6.56 -16.10
C ARG A 91 1.49 -6.57 -15.21
N ALA A 92 1.31 -7.60 -14.39
CA ALA A 92 0.19 -7.69 -13.46
C ALA A 92 0.25 -6.59 -12.39
N MET A 93 1.45 -6.36 -11.84
CA MET A 93 1.71 -5.32 -10.85
C MET A 93 1.49 -3.91 -11.42
N GLY A 94 1.98 -3.64 -12.63
CA GLY A 94 1.76 -2.37 -13.33
C GLY A 94 0.28 -2.10 -13.64
N LEU A 95 -0.47 -3.11 -14.08
CA LEU A 95 -1.91 -2.97 -14.29
C LEU A 95 -2.66 -2.75 -12.96
N GLY A 96 -2.29 -3.46 -11.90
CA GLY A 96 -2.91 -3.29 -10.58
C GLY A 96 -2.69 -1.89 -10.01
N THR A 97 -1.47 -1.36 -10.12
CA THR A 97 -1.15 0.01 -9.66
C THR A 97 -1.84 1.08 -10.50
N MET A 98 -1.95 0.90 -11.83
CA MET A 98 -2.72 1.81 -12.68
C MET A 98 -4.20 1.85 -12.30
N ILE A 99 -4.83 0.69 -12.07
CA ILE A 99 -6.23 0.60 -11.68
C ILE A 99 -6.45 1.20 -10.28
N SER A 100 -5.55 0.91 -9.32
CA SER A 100 -5.60 1.48 -7.97
C SER A 100 -5.51 3.01 -8.01
N GLY A 101 -4.54 3.56 -8.74
CA GLY A 101 -4.39 5.01 -8.90
C GLY A 101 -5.57 5.68 -9.63
N ALA A 102 -6.21 4.98 -10.57
CA ALA A 102 -7.41 5.48 -11.25
C ALA A 102 -8.64 5.55 -10.32
N LEU A 103 -8.71 4.66 -9.33
CA LEU A 103 -9.76 4.63 -8.31
C LEU A 103 -9.43 5.50 -7.09
N GLY A 104 -8.41 6.37 -7.15
CA GLY A 104 -8.04 7.20 -6.00
C GLY A 104 -7.39 6.44 -4.85
N GLY A 105 -6.93 5.20 -5.10
CA GLY A 105 -6.17 4.41 -4.15
C GLY A 105 -4.78 5.00 -3.94
N LEU A 106 -4.30 4.91 -2.70
CA LEU A 106 -2.88 5.07 -2.40
C LEU A 106 -2.12 3.92 -3.10
N MET A 107 -1.05 4.25 -3.82
CA MET A 107 -0.15 3.27 -4.46
C MET A 107 0.41 2.28 -3.44
#